data_AF-A0AAV2X7R3-F1
#
_entry.id   AF-A0AAV2X7R3-F1
#
_cell.length_a   1.000
_cell.length_b   1.000
_cell.length_c   1.000
_cell.angle_alpha   90.00
_cell.angle_beta   90.00
_cell.angle_gamma   90.00
#
_symmetry.space_group_name_H-M   'P 1'
#
loop_
_entity.id
_entity.type
_entity.pdbx_description
1 polymer ?
#
loop_
_entity_poly.entity_id
_entity_poly.type
_entity_poly.pdbx_seq_one_letter_code
_entity_poly.pdbx_strand_id
1 'polypeptide(L)'
;MESRYLYDPLGRRTGKRVWRRERDLTGWMSLSRKPEETWYGWDGDRLTTVQTQQTRIQTVYQPGSFTPLLRIETENGEQAKARHRSLAEVLQEDTGVTLPAELAVMLGRLERELRAGAVSAESEAWLAQCGLTVEQMESQMEAEYIPERRLHLYHCDHRGLPQALISPEGETAWRGEYDEWGNQLNEENPHHLYQPYRLPGQQYDEESGLYYNRHRYYDPLQGRYITQDPIGLKGGINLYTYPLAPIRYTTGVRTSYKCIWASRSRPGRC
;
A
#
# COMPACT_ATOMS: atom_id res chain seq x y z
N MET A 1 -14.69 13.79 17.11
CA MET A 1 -14.26 12.65 16.30
C MET A 1 -13.71 11.60 17.26
N GLU A 2 -13.87 10.32 16.93
CA GLU A 2 -13.20 9.21 17.62
C GLU A 2 -12.46 8.39 16.55
N SER A 3 -11.27 7.88 16.88
CA SER A 3 -10.52 6.98 16.00
C SER A 3 -10.04 5.74 16.74
N ARG A 4 -9.96 4.62 16.02
CA ARG A 4 -9.41 3.35 16.50
C ARG A 4 -8.47 2.79 15.46
N TYR A 5 -7.36 2.22 15.90
CA TYR A 5 -6.30 1.70 15.05
C TYR A 5 -6.11 0.20 15.28
N LEU A 6 -5.78 -0.51 14.20
CA LEU A 6 -5.45 -1.92 14.21
C LEU A 6 -3.97 -2.06 13.86
N TYR A 7 -3.28 -2.97 14.55
CA TYR A 7 -1.86 -3.23 14.35
C TYR A 7 -1.62 -4.74 14.24
N ASP A 8 -0.58 -5.10 13.48
CA ASP A 8 -0.07 -6.47 13.47
C ASP A 8 0.89 -6.75 14.65
N PRO A 9 1.34 -8.00 14.85
CA PRO A 9 2.31 -8.33 15.92
C PRO A 9 3.68 -7.64 15.78
N LEU A 10 3.99 -7.08 14.60
CA LEU A 10 5.19 -6.29 14.36
C LEU A 10 4.96 -4.79 14.60
N GLY A 11 3.80 -4.39 15.14
CA GLY A 11 3.46 -3.00 15.47
C GLY A 11 3.20 -2.12 14.24
N ARG A 12 2.97 -2.71 13.06
CA ARG A 12 2.61 -1.95 11.84
C ARG A 12 1.11 -1.74 11.83
N ARG A 13 0.67 -0.50 11.57
CA ARG A 13 -0.75 -0.15 11.44
C ARG A 13 -1.34 -0.87 10.25
N THR A 14 -2.29 -1.78 10.46
CA THR A 14 -2.98 -2.54 9.41
C THR A 14 -4.36 -1.97 9.09
N GLY A 15 -4.95 -1.21 10.02
CA GLY A 15 -6.25 -0.58 9.82
C GLY A 15 -6.47 0.66 10.66
N LYS A 16 -7.39 1.51 10.22
CA LYS A 16 -7.90 2.68 10.93
C LYS A 16 -9.42 2.75 10.75
N ARG A 17 -10.12 3.07 11.83
CA ARG A 17 -11.56 3.34 11.87
C ARG A 17 -11.80 4.71 12.46
N VAL A 18 -12.64 5.51 11.80
CA VAL A 18 -12.88 6.90 12.15
C VAL A 18 -14.37 7.18 12.23
N TRP A 19 -14.81 7.66 13.39
CA TRP A 19 -16.16 8.16 13.61
C TRP A 19 -16.12 9.69 13.59
N ARG A 20 -16.67 10.28 12.52
CA ARG A 20 -16.77 11.73 12.36
C ARG A 20 -17.90 12.26 13.23
N ARG A 21 -17.80 13.53 13.63
CA ARG A 21 -18.86 14.21 14.39
C ARG A 21 -19.83 14.82 13.39
N GLU A 22 -21.09 14.41 13.44
CA GLU A 22 -22.13 14.82 12.51
C GLU A 22 -23.29 15.47 13.28
N ARG A 23 -23.94 16.43 12.63
CA ARG A 23 -25.16 17.05 13.15
C ARG A 23 -26.35 16.23 12.68
N ASP A 24 -27.16 15.75 13.60
CA ASP A 24 -28.41 15.06 13.24
C ASP A 24 -29.52 16.04 12.86
N LEU A 25 -30.67 15.51 12.44
CA LEU A 25 -31.85 16.29 12.04
C LEU A 25 -32.41 17.17 13.17
N THR A 26 -32.05 16.92 14.43
CA THR A 26 -32.46 17.71 15.59
C THR A 26 -31.44 18.79 15.97
N GLY A 27 -30.31 18.86 15.26
CA GLY A 27 -29.23 19.79 15.55
C GLY A 27 -28.22 19.28 16.58
N TRP A 28 -28.40 18.07 17.12
CA TRP A 28 -27.48 17.47 18.07
C TRP A 28 -26.23 16.93 17.38
N MET A 29 -25.08 17.15 18.01
CA MET A 29 -23.80 16.63 17.55
C MET A 29 -23.57 15.23 18.11
N SER A 30 -23.56 14.22 17.24
CA SER A 30 -23.27 12.83 17.59
C SER A 30 -22.15 12.26 16.70
N LEU A 31 -21.66 11.07 17.04
CA LEU A 31 -20.72 10.36 16.17
C LEU A 31 -21.50 9.69 15.03
N SER A 32 -20.89 9.62 13.85
CA SER A 32 -21.42 8.89 12.70
C SER A 32 -21.77 7.45 13.10
N ARG A 33 -22.83 6.87 12.53
CA ARG A 33 -23.23 5.49 12.88
C ARG A 33 -22.23 4.44 12.36
N LYS A 34 -21.68 4.70 11.17
CA LYS A 34 -20.68 3.84 10.54
C LYS A 34 -19.33 4.57 10.52
N PRO A 35 -18.24 3.88 10.83
CA PRO A 35 -16.91 4.45 10.70
C PRO A 35 -16.49 4.50 9.22
N GLU A 36 -15.67 5.49 8.90
CA GLU A 36 -14.77 5.45 7.75
C GLU A 36 -13.66 4.44 8.05
N GLU A 37 -13.44 3.48 7.16
CA GLU A 37 -12.40 2.46 7.31
C GLU A 37 -11.27 2.68 6.31
N THR A 38 -10.03 2.54 6.77
CA THR A 38 -8.83 2.55 5.94
C THR A 38 -7.97 1.34 6.30
N TRP A 39 -7.55 0.58 5.30
CA TRP A 39 -6.68 -0.58 5.42
C TRP A 39 -5.28 -0.26 4.87
N TYR A 40 -4.26 -0.83 5.50
CA TYR A 40 -2.87 -0.53 5.22
C TYR A 40 -2.11 -1.83 4.92
N GLY A 41 -1.50 -1.91 3.74
CA GLY A 41 -0.65 -3.02 3.31
C GLY A 41 0.83 -2.65 3.32
N TRP A 42 1.67 -3.59 3.75
CA TRP A 42 3.09 -3.37 3.99
C TRP A 42 3.97 -4.34 3.20
N ASP A 43 5.09 -3.85 2.66
CA ASP A 43 6.22 -4.63 2.17
C ASP A 43 7.42 -4.41 3.10
N GLY A 44 7.71 -5.42 3.93
CA GLY A 44 8.66 -5.27 5.03
C GLY A 44 8.29 -4.11 5.95
N ASP A 45 9.10 -3.06 5.93
CA ASP A 45 8.90 -1.85 6.74
C ASP A 45 8.21 -0.70 5.97
N ARG A 46 7.96 -0.84 4.67
CA ARG A 46 7.36 0.20 3.82
C ARG A 46 5.86 0.01 3.71
N LEU A 47 5.10 1.09 3.89
CA LEU A 47 3.67 1.10 3.61
C LEU A 47 3.48 1.16 2.10
N THR A 48 3.03 0.09 1.48
CA THR A 48 2.87 0.03 0.02
C THR A 48 1.44 0.20 -0.44
N THR A 49 0.46 -0.02 0.43
CA THR A 49 -0.96 0.05 0.07
C THR A 49 -1.75 0.83 1.10
N VAL A 50 -2.57 1.76 0.65
CA VAL A 50 -3.66 2.36 1.42
C VAL A 50 -4.96 2.07 0.69
N GLN A 51 -5.94 1.48 1.38
CA GLN A 51 -7.21 1.12 0.78
C GLN A 51 -8.36 1.67 1.61
N THR A 52 -9.21 2.46 0.97
CA THR A 52 -10.47 2.96 1.53
C THR A 52 -11.63 2.14 0.95
N GLN A 53 -12.87 2.53 1.26
CA GLN A 53 -14.05 1.95 0.61
C GLN A 53 -14.15 2.31 -0.88
N GLN A 54 -13.53 3.41 -1.31
CA GLN A 54 -13.66 3.93 -2.68
C GLN A 54 -12.45 3.60 -3.55
N THR A 55 -11.24 3.68 -2.97
CA THR A 55 -10.00 3.64 -3.73
C THR A 55 -8.94 2.79 -3.06
N ARG A 56 -8.08 2.20 -3.88
CA ARG A 56 -6.83 1.57 -3.49
C ARG A 56 -5.67 2.37 -4.08
N ILE A 57 -4.78 2.79 -3.21
CA ILE A 57 -3.56 3.53 -3.56
C ILE A 57 -2.37 2.62 -3.28
N GLN A 58 -1.61 2.30 -4.33
CA GLN A 58 -0.32 1.62 -4.22
C GLN A 58 0.82 2.62 -4.38
N THR A 59 1.83 2.52 -3.53
CA THR A 59 3.02 3.38 -3.57
C THR A 59 4.26 2.54 -3.85
N VAL A 60 5.01 2.94 -4.88
CA VAL A 60 6.33 2.40 -5.21
C VAL A 60 7.39 3.33 -4.65
N TYR A 61 8.43 2.76 -4.07
CA TYR A 61 9.52 3.49 -3.42
C TYR A 61 10.84 3.35 -4.17
N GLN A 62 11.75 4.29 -3.96
CA GLN A 62 13.14 4.12 -4.36
C GLN A 62 13.75 2.86 -3.71
N PRO A 63 14.56 2.08 -4.44
CA PRO A 63 15.22 0.90 -3.89
C PRO A 63 15.99 1.22 -2.60
N GLY A 64 15.73 0.45 -1.54
CA GLY A 64 16.41 0.61 -0.25
C GLY A 64 16.09 1.90 0.52
N SER A 65 15.12 2.69 0.08
CA SER A 65 14.72 3.97 0.68
C SER A 65 13.23 3.99 1.04
N PHE A 66 12.84 5.00 1.81
CA PHE A 66 11.45 5.35 2.12
C PHE A 66 10.96 6.55 1.29
N THR A 67 11.77 7.05 0.35
CA THR A 67 11.37 8.08 -0.61
C THR A 67 10.39 7.48 -1.63
N PRO A 68 9.12 7.95 -1.68
CA PRO A 68 8.15 7.46 -2.65
C PRO A 68 8.52 7.95 -4.07
N LEU A 69 8.19 7.15 -5.08
CA LEU A 69 8.46 7.42 -6.50
C LEU A 69 7.18 7.55 -7.31
N LEU A 70 6.29 6.56 -7.18
CA LEU A 70 5.08 6.46 -7.99
C LEU A 70 3.91 6.09 -7.09
N ARG A 71 2.81 6.79 -7.30
CA ARG A 71 1.49 6.45 -6.79
C ARG A 71 0.65 5.87 -7.92
N ILE A 72 0.00 4.76 -7.65
CA ILE A 72 -0.97 4.12 -8.53
C ILE A 72 -2.29 4.10 -7.78
N GLU A 73 -3.27 4.84 -8.26
CA GLU A 73 -4.61 4.85 -7.70
C GLU A 73 -5.56 4.06 -8.60
N THR A 74 -6.33 3.17 -7.98
CA THR A 74 -7.34 2.34 -8.65
C THR A 74 -8.63 2.48 -7.86
N GLU A 75 -9.74 2.75 -8.54
CA GLU A 75 -11.05 2.73 -7.91
C GLU A 75 -11.44 1.29 -7.58
N ASN A 76 -12.07 1.06 -6.42
CA ASN A 76 -12.40 -0.30 -6.00
C ASN A 76 -13.39 -0.99 -6.95
N GLY A 77 -14.33 -0.23 -7.54
CA GLY A 77 -15.24 -0.75 -8.56
C GLY A 77 -14.50 -1.17 -9.83
N GLU A 78 -13.45 -0.44 -10.19
CA GLU A 78 -12.59 -0.72 -11.33
C GLU A 78 -11.70 -1.94 -11.09
N GLN A 79 -11.15 -2.05 -9.88
CA GLN A 79 -10.43 -3.24 -9.44
C GLN A 79 -11.33 -4.49 -9.40
N ALA A 80 -12.62 -4.34 -9.07
CA ALA A 80 -13.56 -5.46 -9.06
C ALA A 80 -13.81 -6.03 -10.46
N LYS A 81 -13.72 -5.21 -11.52
CA LYS A 81 -13.83 -5.67 -12.92
C LYS A 81 -12.67 -6.57 -13.35
N ALA A 82 -11.49 -6.45 -12.73
CA ALA A 82 -10.36 -7.36 -12.99
C ALA A 82 -10.58 -8.78 -12.49
N ARG A 83 -11.59 -9.00 -11.62
CA ARG A 83 -11.96 -10.35 -11.21
C ARG A 83 -12.69 -11.02 -12.37
N HIS A 84 -11.99 -11.87 -13.10
CA HIS A 84 -12.59 -12.79 -14.06
C HIS A 84 -12.88 -14.15 -13.39
N ARG A 85 -13.78 -14.92 -13.99
CA ARG A 85 -13.99 -16.33 -13.64
C ARG A 85 -12.77 -17.13 -14.11
N SER A 86 -12.34 -18.11 -13.34
CA SER A 86 -11.35 -19.11 -13.76
C SER A 86 -11.94 -20.02 -14.84
N LEU A 87 -11.09 -20.69 -15.61
CA LEU A 87 -11.53 -21.66 -16.63
C LEU A 87 -12.42 -22.75 -16.02
N ALA A 88 -12.11 -23.20 -14.80
CA ALA A 88 -12.92 -24.16 -14.08
C ALA A 88 -14.32 -23.61 -13.72
N GLU A 89 -14.40 -22.35 -13.27
CA GLU A 89 -15.67 -21.70 -12.94
C GLU A 89 -16.54 -21.49 -14.19
N VAL A 90 -15.94 -21.06 -15.31
CA VAL A 90 -16.65 -20.91 -16.60
C VAL A 90 -17.24 -22.25 -17.03
N LEU A 91 -16.43 -23.31 -17.06
CA LEU A 91 -16.90 -24.64 -17.47
C LEU A 91 -17.96 -25.20 -16.52
N GLN A 92 -17.84 -24.98 -15.22
CA GLN A 92 -18.82 -25.41 -14.22
C GLN A 92 -20.17 -24.71 -14.41
N GLU A 93 -20.16 -23.40 -14.68
CA GLU A 93 -21.38 -22.63 -14.91
C GLU A 93 -22.04 -22.97 -16.25
N ASP A 94 -21.27 -23.08 -17.33
CA ASP A 94 -21.80 -23.36 -18.66
C ASP A 94 -22.35 -24.79 -18.80
N THR A 95 -21.74 -25.75 -18.10
CA THR A 95 -22.20 -27.15 -18.12
C THR A 95 -23.23 -27.45 -17.02
N GLY A 96 -23.30 -26.62 -15.98
CA GLY A 96 -24.09 -26.88 -14.77
C GLY A 96 -23.59 -28.05 -13.92
N VAL A 97 -22.38 -28.58 -14.18
CA VAL A 97 -21.82 -29.74 -13.50
C VAL A 97 -20.82 -29.31 -12.44
N THR A 98 -20.94 -29.87 -11.22
CA THR A 98 -19.94 -29.63 -10.17
C THR A 98 -18.67 -30.41 -10.45
N LEU A 99 -17.57 -29.70 -10.68
CA LEU A 99 -16.27 -30.29 -10.99
C LEU A 99 -15.62 -30.87 -9.72
N PRO A 100 -15.05 -32.09 -9.78
CA PRO A 100 -14.20 -32.61 -8.72
C PRO A 100 -12.99 -31.72 -8.44
N ALA A 101 -12.49 -31.73 -7.20
CA ALA A 101 -11.40 -30.87 -6.77
C ALA A 101 -10.12 -31.09 -7.59
N GLU A 102 -9.79 -32.33 -7.92
CA GLU A 102 -8.62 -32.68 -8.73
C GLU A 102 -8.71 -32.05 -10.13
N LEU A 103 -9.89 -32.12 -10.75
CA LEU A 103 -10.12 -31.56 -12.08
C LEU A 103 -10.02 -30.03 -12.06
N ALA A 104 -10.57 -29.37 -11.03
CA ALA A 104 -10.46 -27.93 -10.86
C ALA A 104 -8.99 -27.47 -10.71
N VAL A 105 -8.16 -28.26 -10.01
CA VAL A 105 -6.72 -27.99 -9.90
C VAL A 105 -6.01 -28.14 -11.24
N MET A 106 -6.34 -29.17 -12.02
CA MET A 106 -5.78 -29.37 -13.36
C MET A 106 -6.15 -28.24 -14.32
N LEU A 107 -7.43 -27.84 -14.33
CA LEU A 107 -7.91 -26.70 -15.11
C LEU A 107 -7.24 -25.40 -14.68
N GLY A 108 -7.03 -25.18 -13.37
CA GLY A 108 -6.29 -24.02 -12.87
C GLY A 108 -4.79 -24.03 -13.23
N ARG A 109 -4.18 -25.21 -13.39
CA ARG A 109 -2.82 -25.32 -13.96
C ARG A 109 -2.84 -24.99 -15.45
N LEU A 110 -3.74 -25.61 -16.21
CA LEU A 110 -3.87 -25.37 -17.65
C LEU A 110 -4.12 -23.89 -17.93
N GLU A 111 -5.04 -23.25 -17.22
CA GLU A 111 -5.32 -21.81 -17.40
C GLU A 111 -4.05 -20.96 -17.25
N ARG A 112 -3.21 -21.24 -16.24
CA ARG A 112 -1.93 -20.52 -16.07
C ARG A 112 -0.95 -20.77 -17.22
N GLU A 113 -0.89 -22.00 -17.72
CA GLU A 113 -0.05 -22.37 -18.86
C GLU A 113 -0.51 -21.66 -20.15
N LEU A 114 -1.83 -21.61 -20.38
CA LEU A 114 -2.44 -20.88 -21.48
C LEU A 114 -2.19 -19.37 -21.38
N ARG A 115 -2.41 -18.75 -20.21
CA ARG A 115 -2.10 -17.32 -19.99
C ARG A 115 -0.62 -16.99 -20.19
N ALA A 116 0.27 -17.93 -19.88
CA ALA A 116 1.71 -17.77 -20.11
C ALA A 116 2.14 -18.01 -21.57
N GLY A 117 1.23 -18.47 -22.43
CA GLY A 117 1.53 -18.85 -23.81
C GLY A 117 2.45 -20.08 -23.92
N ALA A 118 2.47 -20.94 -22.90
CA ALA A 118 3.35 -22.11 -22.85
C ALA A 118 2.63 -23.29 -22.16
N VAL A 119 2.07 -24.19 -22.97
CA VAL A 119 1.39 -25.41 -22.51
C VAL A 119 2.38 -26.54 -22.32
N SER A 120 2.31 -27.22 -21.18
CA SER A 120 3.18 -28.37 -20.91
C SER A 120 2.73 -29.61 -21.69
N ALA A 121 3.67 -30.47 -22.07
CA ALA A 121 3.36 -31.73 -22.77
C ALA A 121 2.39 -32.63 -21.99
N GLU A 122 2.39 -32.54 -20.66
CA GLU A 122 1.42 -33.23 -19.79
C GLU A 122 0.00 -32.69 -20.00
N SER A 123 -0.16 -31.36 -20.00
CA SER A 123 -1.44 -30.70 -20.24
C SER A 123 -1.94 -30.95 -21.67
N GLU A 124 -1.06 -30.94 -22.67
CA GLU A 124 -1.41 -31.28 -24.06
C GLU A 124 -1.88 -32.72 -24.18
N ALA A 125 -1.15 -33.67 -23.59
CA ALA A 125 -1.52 -35.08 -23.60
C ALA A 125 -2.86 -35.32 -22.87
N TRP A 126 -3.10 -34.61 -21.77
CA TRP A 126 -4.36 -34.67 -21.04
C TRP A 126 -5.53 -34.11 -21.88
N LEU A 127 -5.37 -32.95 -22.51
CA LEU A 127 -6.37 -32.40 -23.43
C LEU A 127 -6.66 -33.35 -24.59
N ALA A 128 -5.62 -33.95 -25.18
CA ALA A 128 -5.76 -34.92 -26.25
C ALA A 128 -6.54 -36.17 -25.81
N GLN A 129 -6.31 -36.67 -24.59
CA GLN A 129 -7.09 -37.77 -24.02
C GLN A 129 -8.57 -37.41 -23.84
N CYS A 130 -8.85 -36.15 -23.53
CA CYS A 130 -10.21 -35.61 -23.44
C CYS A 130 -10.83 -35.24 -24.80
N GLY A 131 -10.07 -35.33 -25.90
CA GLY A 131 -10.53 -34.92 -27.24
C GLY A 131 -10.66 -33.41 -27.42
N LEU A 132 -9.94 -32.62 -26.61
CA LEU A 132 -9.96 -31.16 -26.62
C LEU A 132 -8.66 -30.60 -27.20
N THR A 133 -8.72 -29.42 -27.81
CA THR A 133 -7.53 -28.68 -28.27
C THR A 133 -7.22 -27.51 -27.35
N VAL A 134 -5.98 -27.01 -27.45
CA VAL A 134 -5.54 -25.79 -26.78
C VAL A 134 -6.40 -24.59 -27.21
N GLU A 135 -6.64 -24.40 -28.51
CA GLU A 135 -7.43 -23.25 -28.99
C GLU A 135 -8.89 -23.31 -28.49
N GLN A 136 -9.45 -24.51 -28.36
CA GLN A 136 -10.78 -24.68 -27.77
C GLN A 136 -10.80 -24.21 -26.32
N MET A 137 -9.81 -24.58 -25.51
CA MET A 137 -9.73 -24.13 -24.11
C MET A 137 -9.45 -22.63 -23.99
N GLU A 138 -8.59 -22.07 -24.84
CA GLU A 138 -8.34 -20.63 -24.90
C GLU A 138 -9.62 -19.85 -25.23
N SER A 139 -10.45 -20.37 -26.13
CA SER A 139 -11.73 -19.73 -26.50
C SER A 139 -12.73 -19.65 -25.34
N GLN A 140 -12.62 -20.53 -24.34
CA GLN A 140 -13.47 -20.53 -23.14
C GLN A 140 -12.94 -19.56 -22.06
N MET A 141 -11.69 -19.11 -22.17
CA MET A 141 -11.11 -18.22 -21.18
C MET A 141 -11.66 -16.80 -21.33
N GLU A 142 -12.04 -16.22 -20.19
CA GLU A 142 -12.34 -14.81 -20.13
C GLU A 142 -11.05 -13.98 -20.29
N ALA A 143 -11.13 -12.95 -21.14
CA ALA A 143 -10.05 -12.00 -21.32
C ALA A 143 -9.69 -11.33 -19.99
N GLU A 144 -8.38 -11.18 -19.72
CA GLU A 144 -7.94 -10.45 -18.54
C GLU A 144 -8.25 -8.97 -18.69
N TYR A 145 -9.11 -8.46 -17.81
CA TYR A 145 -9.36 -7.04 -17.75
C TYR A 145 -8.26 -6.34 -16.94
N ILE A 146 -7.58 -5.38 -17.56
CA ILE A 146 -6.61 -4.52 -16.87
C ILE A 146 -7.37 -3.31 -16.32
N PRO A 147 -7.46 -3.14 -14.99
CA PRO A 147 -8.17 -2.01 -14.40
C PRO A 147 -7.59 -0.68 -14.84
N GLU A 148 -8.45 0.30 -15.09
CA GLU A 148 -8.03 1.69 -15.25
C GLU A 148 -7.35 2.20 -13.98
N ARG A 149 -6.27 2.96 -14.15
CA ARG A 149 -5.41 3.43 -13.06
C ARG A 149 -5.04 4.88 -13.28
N ARG A 150 -5.10 5.68 -12.22
CA ARG A 150 -4.57 7.04 -12.19
C ARG A 150 -3.15 7.01 -11.61
N LEU A 151 -2.18 7.47 -12.38
CA LEU A 151 -0.76 7.48 -12.02
C LEU A 151 -0.33 8.87 -11.59
N HIS A 152 0.52 8.96 -10.56
CA HIS A 152 1.18 10.22 -10.20
C HIS A 152 2.61 9.96 -9.74
N LEU A 153 3.56 10.71 -10.28
CA LEU A 153 4.95 10.69 -9.87
C LEU A 153 5.17 11.60 -8.68
N TYR A 154 5.88 11.10 -7.67
CA TYR A 154 6.31 11.89 -6.54
C TYR A 154 7.52 12.75 -6.93
N HIS A 155 7.39 14.06 -6.78
CA HIS A 155 8.52 14.97 -6.72
C HIS A 155 8.87 15.21 -5.25
N CYS A 156 10.06 14.80 -4.83
CA CYS A 156 10.52 14.91 -3.45
C CYS A 156 11.75 15.81 -3.34
N ASP A 157 11.93 16.43 -2.18
CA ASP A 157 13.16 17.13 -1.85
C ASP A 157 14.32 16.16 -1.55
N HIS A 158 15.50 16.72 -1.24
CA HIS A 158 16.71 15.96 -0.91
C HIS A 158 16.59 15.10 0.37
N ARG A 159 15.59 15.35 1.22
CA ARG A 159 15.30 14.56 2.43
C ARG A 159 14.34 13.40 2.12
N GLY A 160 13.76 13.37 0.93
CA GLY A 160 12.72 12.41 0.55
C GLY A 160 11.31 12.85 0.98
N LEU A 161 11.10 14.13 1.30
CA LEU A 161 9.79 14.70 1.60
C LEU A 161 9.04 15.03 0.30
N PRO A 162 7.82 14.49 0.08
CA PRO A 162 7.00 14.85 -1.07
C PRO A 162 6.65 16.33 -1.12
N GLN A 163 7.01 17.01 -2.22
CA GLN A 163 6.67 18.40 -2.50
C GLN A 163 5.59 18.54 -3.57
N ALA A 164 5.52 17.60 -4.52
CA ALA A 164 4.47 17.59 -5.53
C ALA A 164 4.11 16.17 -6.01
N LEU A 165 2.91 16.03 -6.56
CA LEU A 165 2.47 14.90 -7.38
C LEU A 165 2.27 15.38 -8.81
N ILE A 166 2.99 14.76 -9.74
CA ILE A 166 2.98 15.12 -11.15
C ILE A 166 2.26 14.03 -11.94
N SER A 167 1.30 14.39 -12.78
CA SER A 167 0.63 13.45 -13.67
C SER A 167 1.57 12.98 -14.79
N PRO A 168 1.29 11.88 -15.50
CA PRO A 168 2.08 11.45 -16.66
C PRO A 168 2.18 12.52 -17.76
N GLU A 169 1.20 13.41 -17.84
CA GLU A 169 1.14 14.53 -18.78
C GLU A 169 2.02 15.72 -18.37
N GLY A 170 2.64 15.66 -17.19
CA GLY A 170 3.51 16.72 -16.66
C GLY A 170 2.80 17.79 -15.84
N GLU A 171 1.51 17.62 -15.56
CA GLU A 171 0.72 18.57 -14.77
C GLU A 171 0.91 18.36 -13.26
N THR A 172 0.94 19.44 -12.49
CA THR A 172 1.02 19.35 -11.03
C THR A 172 -0.38 19.13 -10.45
N ALA A 173 -0.67 17.90 -10.02
CA ALA A 173 -1.98 17.52 -9.49
C ALA A 173 -2.14 17.79 -7.99
N TRP A 174 -1.02 17.87 -7.26
CA TRP A 174 -0.96 18.25 -5.86
C TRP A 174 0.41 18.86 -5.55
N ARG A 175 0.46 19.86 -4.67
CA ARG A 175 1.70 20.46 -4.18
C ARG A 175 1.59 20.79 -2.70
N GLY A 176 2.66 20.54 -1.94
CA GLY A 176 2.76 20.89 -0.53
C GLY A 176 4.06 21.63 -0.24
N GLU A 177 3.99 22.61 0.65
CA GLU A 177 5.13 23.37 1.15
C GLU A 177 5.35 23.08 2.62
N TYR A 178 6.61 22.91 3.01
CA TYR A 178 6.97 22.38 4.33
C TYR A 178 8.19 23.08 4.91
N ASP A 179 8.27 23.12 6.24
CA ASP A 179 9.47 23.55 6.95
C ASP A 179 10.53 22.42 7.12
N GLU A 180 11.57 22.72 7.88
CA GLU A 180 12.67 21.80 8.16
C GLU A 180 12.25 20.57 8.98
N TRP A 181 11.19 20.71 9.77
CA TRP A 181 10.65 19.67 10.65
C TRP A 181 9.50 18.88 10.02
N GLY A 182 9.09 19.26 8.80
CA GLY A 182 8.04 18.61 8.04
C GLY A 182 6.64 19.16 8.32
N ASN A 183 6.49 20.28 9.03
CA ASN A 183 5.19 20.94 9.18
C ASN A 183 4.71 21.44 7.82
N GLN A 184 3.47 21.11 7.45
CA GLN A 184 2.85 21.60 6.21
C GLN A 184 2.44 23.06 6.39
N LEU A 185 3.07 23.95 5.64
CA LEU A 185 2.81 25.39 5.67
C LEU A 185 1.71 25.79 4.68
N ASN A 186 1.68 25.13 3.52
CA ASN A 186 0.69 25.36 2.48
C ASN A 186 0.40 24.06 1.71
N GLU A 187 -0.80 24.01 1.11
CA GLU A 187 -1.24 22.91 0.25
C GLU A 187 -2.07 23.42 -0.93
N GLU A 188 -1.68 23.02 -2.13
CA GLU A 188 -2.46 23.18 -3.35
C GLU A 188 -2.94 21.80 -3.81
N ASN A 189 -4.24 21.54 -3.70
CA ASN A 189 -4.83 20.22 -4.00
C ASN A 189 -6.16 20.35 -4.76
N PRO A 190 -6.15 20.80 -6.04
CA PRO A 190 -7.37 21.02 -6.82
C PRO A 190 -8.14 19.73 -7.12
N HIS A 191 -7.48 18.57 -7.08
CA HIS A 191 -8.08 17.27 -7.38
C HIS A 191 -8.43 16.45 -6.13
N HIS A 192 -8.35 17.05 -4.93
CA HIS A 192 -8.66 16.39 -3.65
C HIS A 192 -7.92 15.05 -3.46
N LEU A 193 -6.67 14.97 -3.91
CA LEU A 193 -5.84 13.78 -3.80
C LEU A 193 -5.46 13.52 -2.34
N TYR A 194 -5.67 12.28 -1.88
CA TYR A 194 -5.24 11.87 -0.54
C TYR A 194 -3.72 11.68 -0.48
N GLN A 195 -2.96 12.64 0.07
CA GLN A 195 -1.50 12.57 0.20
C GLN A 195 -1.03 12.61 1.68
N PRO A 196 -0.85 11.45 2.33
CA PRO A 196 -0.49 11.42 3.75
C PRO A 196 1.01 11.45 4.01
N TYR A 197 1.89 11.21 3.03
CA TYR A 197 3.31 11.04 3.31
C TYR A 197 3.97 12.35 3.76
N ARG A 198 4.90 12.23 4.70
CA ARG A 198 5.72 13.34 5.24
C ARG A 198 7.20 12.97 5.09
N LEU A 199 8.04 13.26 6.08
CA LEU A 199 9.45 12.84 6.06
C LEU A 199 9.55 11.31 5.95
N PRO A 200 10.71 10.74 5.53
CA PRO A 200 10.86 9.32 5.25
C PRO A 200 10.16 8.39 6.25
N GLY A 201 9.20 7.62 5.73
CA GLY A 201 8.41 6.61 6.44
C GLY A 201 7.33 7.15 7.40
N GLN A 202 7.09 8.46 7.39
CA GLN A 202 6.04 9.10 8.16
C GLN A 202 4.74 9.25 7.35
N GLN A 203 3.61 9.15 8.05
CA GLN A 203 2.27 9.42 7.52
C GLN A 203 1.55 10.40 8.43
N TYR A 204 1.01 11.49 7.87
CA TYR A 204 0.12 12.38 8.59
C TYR A 204 -1.16 11.63 9.01
N ASP A 205 -1.52 11.79 10.28
CA ASP A 205 -2.71 11.21 10.87
C ASP A 205 -3.60 12.34 11.40
N GLU A 206 -4.57 12.74 10.59
CA GLU A 206 -5.47 13.87 10.82
C GLU A 206 -6.14 13.81 12.21
N GLU A 207 -6.47 12.61 12.66
CA GLU A 207 -7.14 12.32 13.94
C GLU A 207 -6.33 12.81 15.15
N SER A 208 -5.01 12.71 15.07
CA SER A 208 -4.09 13.06 16.15
C SER A 208 -3.34 14.35 15.90
N GLY A 209 -3.27 14.81 14.64
CA GLY A 209 -2.39 15.88 14.20
C GLY A 209 -0.91 15.48 14.15
N LEU A 210 -0.58 14.23 14.45
CA LEU A 210 0.78 13.72 14.55
C LEU A 210 1.16 12.91 13.31
N TYR A 211 2.46 12.68 13.15
CA TYR A 211 2.99 11.88 12.05
C TYR A 211 3.26 10.47 12.55
N TYR A 212 2.42 9.52 12.13
CA TYR A 212 2.61 8.10 12.39
C TYR A 212 3.90 7.62 11.73
N ASN A 213 4.78 7.06 12.54
CA ASN A 213 6.06 6.54 12.12
C ASN A 213 6.29 5.15 12.73
N ARG A 214 5.51 4.18 12.25
CA ARG A 214 5.48 2.78 12.71
C ARG A 214 5.30 2.62 14.22
N HIS A 215 6.42 2.53 14.94
CA HIS A 215 6.44 2.30 16.38
C HIS A 215 6.31 3.58 17.19
N ARG A 216 6.40 4.75 16.54
CA ARG A 216 6.42 6.04 17.20
C ARG A 216 5.50 7.03 16.49
N TYR A 217 5.09 8.04 17.23
CA TYR A 217 4.43 9.23 16.70
C TYR A 217 5.38 10.41 16.80
N TYR A 218 5.54 11.13 15.71
CA TYR A 218 6.37 12.32 15.61
C TYR A 218 5.48 13.58 15.66
N ASP A 219 5.89 14.52 16.50
CA ASP A 219 5.30 15.84 16.62
C ASP A 219 6.18 16.83 15.85
N PRO A 220 5.73 17.33 14.68
CA PRO A 220 6.50 18.24 13.86
C PRO A 220 6.64 19.64 14.49
N LEU A 221 5.72 20.06 15.37
CA LEU A 221 5.82 21.36 16.06
C LEU A 221 6.98 21.37 17.07
N GLN A 222 7.29 20.20 17.64
CA GLN A 222 8.38 20.03 18.60
C GLN A 222 9.66 19.45 17.97
N GLY A 223 9.60 19.02 16.70
CA GLY A 223 10.72 18.39 16.01
C GLY A 223 11.16 17.05 16.63
N ARG A 224 10.27 16.30 17.28
CA ARG A 224 10.64 15.09 18.05
C ARG A 224 9.54 14.04 18.12
N TYR A 225 9.91 12.83 18.53
CA TYR A 225 8.95 11.80 18.90
C TYR A 225 8.29 12.10 20.25
N ILE A 226 7.02 11.73 20.40
CA ILE A 226 6.29 11.84 21.66
C ILE A 226 6.39 10.58 22.53
N THR A 227 7.00 9.51 22.00
CA THR A 227 7.21 8.22 22.66
C THR A 227 8.70 7.90 22.69
N GLN A 228 9.15 7.23 23.76
CA GLN A 228 10.55 6.80 23.88
C GLN A 228 10.92 5.80 22.80
N ASP A 229 12.19 5.83 22.38
CA ASP A 229 12.73 4.85 21.44
C ASP A 229 12.59 3.41 21.98
N PRO A 230 11.88 2.50 21.27
CA PRO A 230 11.75 1.10 21.66
C PRO A 230 13.08 0.34 21.75
N ILE A 231 14.14 0.79 21.07
CA ILE A 231 15.48 0.19 21.20
C ILE A 231 16.28 0.75 22.39
N GLY A 232 15.69 1.69 23.14
CA GLY A 232 16.26 2.30 24.33
C GLY A 232 17.55 3.06 24.02
N LEU A 233 18.49 3.05 24.97
CA LEU A 233 19.76 3.78 24.87
C LEU A 233 20.65 3.34 23.70
N LYS A 234 20.35 2.20 23.03
CA LYS A 234 21.03 1.82 21.78
C LYS A 234 20.70 2.76 20.63
N GLY A 235 19.58 3.48 20.70
CA GLY A 235 19.19 4.51 19.73
C GLY A 235 19.82 5.88 19.99
N GLY A 236 20.49 6.05 21.13
CA GLY A 236 21.10 7.31 21.56
C GLY A 236 20.69 7.68 22.99
N ILE A 237 21.35 8.71 23.54
CA ILE A 237 21.08 9.20 24.90
C ILE A 237 19.72 9.91 24.98
N ASN A 238 19.32 10.59 23.90
CA ASN A 238 18.00 11.20 23.79
C ASN A 238 17.02 10.24 23.10
N LEU A 239 16.11 9.67 23.89
CA LEU A 239 15.13 8.68 23.45
C LEU A 239 14.00 9.26 22.58
N TYR A 240 13.92 10.58 22.44
CA TYR A 240 12.84 11.26 21.72
C TYR A 240 13.31 11.90 20.41
N THR A 241 14.61 11.86 20.08
CA THR A 241 15.15 12.55 18.92
C THR A 241 14.67 11.94 17.60
N TYR A 242 14.21 12.81 16.69
CA TYR A 242 14.16 12.49 15.26
C TYR A 242 15.51 12.87 14.62
N PRO A 243 16.24 11.93 13.99
CA PRO A 243 17.53 12.25 13.40
C PRO A 243 17.35 13.04 12.10
N LEU A 244 17.56 14.36 12.14
CA LEU A 244 17.50 15.24 10.97
C LEU A 244 18.69 15.09 9.99
N ALA A 245 19.62 14.18 10.24
CA ALA A 245 20.82 14.02 9.40
C ALA A 245 20.80 12.67 8.66
N PRO A 246 20.41 12.62 7.37
CA PRO A 246 20.54 11.41 6.55
C PRO A 246 22.00 11.08 6.19
N ILE A 247 22.98 11.96 6.46
CA ILE A 247 24.34 11.89 5.88
C ILE A 247 25.43 11.46 6.88
N ARG A 248 25.12 11.10 8.14
CA ARG A 248 26.21 10.84 9.12
C ARG A 248 27.00 9.53 8.96
N TYR A 249 26.70 8.67 7.99
CA TYR A 249 27.46 7.42 7.78
C TYR A 249 27.58 7.00 6.30
N THR A 250 28.23 7.82 5.46
CA THR A 250 28.83 7.33 4.21
C THR A 250 30.26 6.83 4.48
N THR A 251 30.37 5.66 5.10
CA THR A 251 31.52 4.78 4.84
C THR A 251 31.00 3.61 4.04
N GLY A 252 31.62 3.36 2.88
CA GLY A 252 31.30 2.24 2.01
C GLY A 252 31.18 0.94 2.81
N VAL A 253 30.28 0.08 2.36
CA VAL A 253 29.81 -1.15 3.01
C VAL A 253 28.65 -0.92 4.00
N ARG A 254 27.43 -0.99 3.44
CA ARG A 254 26.21 -1.57 4.05
C ARG A 254 25.97 -1.21 5.53
N THR A 255 25.63 0.05 5.81
CA THR A 255 25.10 0.44 7.12
C THR A 255 23.75 1.12 6.94
N SER A 256 22.71 0.33 7.25
CA SER A 256 21.30 0.66 7.19
C SER A 256 20.92 1.82 8.13
N TYR A 257 19.77 2.43 7.85
CA TYR A 257 18.96 3.32 8.70
C TYR A 257 18.62 2.74 10.09
N LYS A 258 19.63 2.29 10.84
CA LYS A 258 19.53 1.42 12.02
C LYS A 258 18.87 2.09 13.22
N CYS A 259 18.94 3.43 13.32
CA CYS A 259 18.36 4.18 14.44
C CYS A 259 16.86 4.48 14.29
N ILE A 260 16.30 4.44 13.07
CA ILE A 260 14.88 4.82 12.88
C ILE A 260 13.98 3.59 12.81
N TRP A 261 14.51 2.42 12.38
CA TRP A 261 13.68 1.31 11.90
C TRP A 261 14.02 -0.09 12.44
N ALA A 262 15.00 -0.25 13.34
CA ALA A 262 15.43 -1.58 13.78
C ALA A 262 14.53 -2.16 14.89
N SER A 263 13.44 -2.83 14.52
CA SER A 263 12.89 -3.93 15.33
C SER A 263 13.49 -5.26 14.82
N ARG A 264 14.57 -5.71 15.50
CA ARG A 264 15.19 -7.05 15.41
C ARG A 264 15.21 -7.73 14.02
N SER A 265 16.20 -7.41 13.20
CA SER A 265 16.75 -8.41 12.26
C SER A 265 17.93 -9.12 12.93
N ARG A 266 17.78 -10.43 13.16
CA ARG A 266 18.87 -11.30 13.62
C ARG A 266 20.01 -11.25 12.59
N PRO A 267 21.29 -11.09 12.99
CA PRO A 267 22.38 -11.52 12.14
C PRO A 267 22.45 -13.04 12.23
N GLY A 268 21.95 -13.74 11.20
CA GLY A 268 22.42 -15.08 10.90
C GLY A 268 23.93 -14.99 10.64
N ARG A 269 24.69 -15.83 11.36
CA ARG A 269 26.13 -16.00 11.13
C ARG A 269 26.31 -16.63 9.75
N CYS A 270 27.37 -16.22 9.05
CA CYS A 270 27.98 -17.03 8.01
C CYS A 270 28.41 -18.38 8.58
#